data_AF-A0A3A8ZY14-F1
#
_entry.id   AF-A0A3A8ZY14-F1
#
_cell.length_a   1.000
_cell.length_b   1.000
_cell.length_c   1.000
_cell.angle_alpha   90.00
_cell.angle_beta   90.00
_cell.angle_gamma   90.00
#
_symmetry.space_group_name_H-M   'P 1'
#
loop_
_entity.id
_entity.type
_entity.pdbx_description
1 polymer ?
#
loop_
_entity_poly.entity_id
_entity_poly.type
_entity_poly.pdbx_seq_one_letter_code
_entity_poly.pdbx_strand_id
1 'polypeptide(L)'
;MRDEENGIMKVYIWGTGMLASDYIKKGEIAPDDILGYIESKRTKDIFAGKRVYEPQEIVGREEYDYILVCVKNMGREICNLCEEVHIDRKKIILVDNWEWIDGSPITSYPSMCCKKIVDNGIDVECLFPQLYENYIKEADIQAARYMIISRNGYDLCEKNAPMFEEEYNTLQYQTDYFRYRTFELTANQLIRDEVKGNVAELGVFRGDFARLINEKFKDRTLYLFDTFESFREEEFRYELEKGRVPEEFLEEFKNTDVLYVMSRMPYPDKCVIRKGFFPKTMEGLEDKDYAFVSIDVDFEKSILEGLRYFYPRLNVGGVIFIHDYNNRFLEGVKTALTDYEKELGKKLPKIPLADEGGTLVLTK
;
A
#
# COMPACT_ATOMS: atom_id res chain seq x y z
N MET A 1 -11.24 27.32 29.78
CA MET A 1 -12.49 27.10 30.54
C MET A 1 -12.97 25.73 30.09
N ARG A 2 -13.02 24.75 30.99
CA ARG A 2 -13.59 23.43 30.69
C ARG A 2 -15.10 23.63 30.67
N ASP A 3 -15.75 23.33 29.56
CA ASP A 3 -17.21 23.28 29.50
C ASP A 3 -17.70 22.11 30.35
N GLU A 4 -18.71 22.40 31.18
CA GLU A 4 -19.25 21.59 32.28
C GLU A 4 -20.15 20.42 31.83
N GLU A 5 -20.06 19.95 30.58
CA GLU A 5 -20.95 18.89 30.04
C GLU A 5 -20.30 17.51 29.83
N ASN A 6 -18.98 17.36 29.98
CA ASN A 6 -18.38 16.03 30.07
C ASN A 6 -18.36 15.59 31.54
N GLY A 7 -19.25 14.66 31.89
CA GLY A 7 -19.32 14.06 33.23
C GLY A 7 -17.97 13.53 33.73
N ILE A 8 -17.90 13.29 35.04
CA ILE A 8 -16.72 12.71 35.71
C ILE A 8 -16.36 11.39 35.02
N MET A 9 -15.27 11.38 34.25
CA MET A 9 -14.86 10.21 33.46
C MET A 9 -13.92 9.33 34.28
N LYS A 10 -14.38 8.14 34.66
CA LYS A 10 -13.60 7.19 35.45
C LYS A 10 -12.86 6.21 34.56
N VAL A 11 -11.54 6.10 34.76
CA VAL A 11 -10.70 5.25 33.92
C VAL A 11 -9.84 4.29 34.73
N TYR A 12 -9.50 3.17 34.11
CA TYR A 12 -8.31 2.40 34.48
C TYR A 12 -7.21 2.64 33.47
N ILE A 13 -5.95 2.57 33.92
CA ILE A 13 -4.78 2.61 33.04
C ILE A 13 -4.12 1.23 33.05
N TRP A 14 -4.09 0.56 31.90
CA TRP A 14 -3.36 -0.69 31.74
C TRP A 14 -1.89 -0.42 31.47
N GLY A 15 -1.03 -0.87 32.37
CA GLY A 15 0.42 -0.66 32.35
C GLY A 15 0.92 0.14 33.55
N THR A 16 2.06 -0.28 34.12
CA THR A 16 2.76 0.44 35.21
C THR A 16 4.20 0.86 34.80
N GLY A 17 4.44 0.95 33.49
CA GLY A 17 5.74 1.24 32.91
C GLY A 17 6.01 2.73 32.70
N MET A 18 7.04 3.02 31.90
CA MET A 18 7.47 4.39 31.58
C MET A 18 6.38 5.17 30.84
N LEU A 19 5.71 4.57 29.84
CA LEU A 19 4.65 5.24 29.09
C LEU A 19 3.50 5.68 29.99
N ALA A 20 2.98 4.78 30.83
CA ALA A 20 1.94 5.11 31.81
C ALA A 20 2.41 6.22 32.76
N SER A 21 3.63 6.13 33.29
CA SER A 21 4.21 7.16 34.17
C SER A 21 4.27 8.53 33.51
N ASP A 22 4.69 8.59 32.25
CA ASP A 22 4.86 9.83 31.52
C ASP A 22 3.53 10.42 31.09
N TYR A 23 2.56 9.57 30.73
CA TYR A 23 1.20 10.01 30.43
C TYR A 23 0.51 10.63 31.66
N ILE A 24 0.60 9.99 32.84
CA ILE A 24 -0.01 10.54 34.07
C ILE A 24 0.56 11.92 34.41
N LYS A 25 1.86 12.14 34.21
CA LYS A 25 2.50 13.45 34.46
C LYS A 25 1.97 14.57 33.56
N LYS A 26 1.34 14.25 32.42
CA LYS A 26 0.68 15.24 31.55
C LYS A 26 -0.57 15.84 32.20
N GLY A 27 -1.12 15.21 33.23
CA GLY A 27 -2.23 15.75 34.02
C GLY A 27 -3.56 15.86 33.25
N GLU A 28 -3.72 15.07 32.18
CA GLU A 28 -4.97 15.03 31.39
C GLU A 28 -6.15 14.51 32.21
N ILE A 29 -5.90 13.49 33.03
CA ILE A 29 -6.90 12.84 33.87
C ILE A 29 -6.63 13.21 35.33
N ALA A 30 -7.67 13.63 36.05
CA ALA A 30 -7.52 13.95 37.46
C ALA A 30 -7.16 12.68 38.27
N PRO A 31 -6.30 12.76 39.31
CA PRO A 31 -5.93 11.60 40.10
C PRO A 31 -7.10 10.83 40.74
N ASP A 32 -8.22 11.51 41.02
CA ASP A 32 -9.44 10.90 41.58
C ASP A 32 -10.29 10.18 40.54
N ASP A 33 -10.04 10.45 39.26
CA ASP A 33 -10.70 9.82 38.12
C ASP A 33 -9.95 8.59 37.62
N ILE A 34 -8.70 8.41 38.05
CA ILE A 34 -7.95 7.17 37.88
C ILE A 34 -8.32 6.19 39.01
N LEU A 35 -9.09 5.16 38.67
CA LEU A 35 -9.57 4.13 39.59
C LEU A 35 -8.47 3.16 40.03
N GLY A 36 -7.45 3.00 39.17
CA GLY A 36 -6.28 2.17 39.43
C GLY A 36 -5.59 1.76 38.15
N TYR A 37 -4.66 0.83 38.29
CA TYR A 37 -3.83 0.34 37.19
C TYR A 37 -4.07 -1.14 36.94
N ILE A 38 -3.81 -1.60 35.72
CA ILE A 38 -3.96 -3.00 35.35
C ILE A 38 -2.61 -3.53 34.86
N GLU A 39 -2.23 -4.73 35.31
CA GLU A 39 -1.14 -5.51 34.71
C GLU A 39 -1.70 -6.87 34.30
N SER A 40 -1.30 -7.37 33.13
CA SER A 40 -1.75 -8.69 32.66
C SER A 40 -1.40 -9.82 33.63
N LYS A 41 -0.30 -9.65 34.37
CA LYS A 41 0.08 -10.42 35.54
C LYS A 41 0.65 -9.46 36.58
N ARG A 42 0.06 -9.40 37.77
CA ARG A 42 0.43 -8.40 38.77
C ARG A 42 1.83 -8.65 39.31
N THR A 43 2.66 -7.62 39.27
CA THR A 43 4.04 -7.62 39.77
C THR A 43 4.20 -6.76 41.02
N LYS A 44 3.25 -5.85 41.28
CA LYS A 44 3.24 -4.94 42.44
C LYS A 44 1.80 -4.63 42.84
N ASP A 45 1.57 -4.30 44.10
CA ASP A 45 0.21 -4.01 44.60
C ASP A 45 -0.22 -2.56 44.40
N ILE A 46 0.75 -1.63 44.34
CA ILE A 46 0.50 -0.19 44.26
C ILE A 46 1.40 0.43 43.18
N PHE A 47 0.84 1.32 42.38
CA PHE A 47 1.54 2.17 41.42
C PHE A 47 0.94 3.58 41.46
N ALA A 48 1.79 4.61 41.48
CA ALA A 48 1.37 6.02 41.57
C ALA A 48 0.27 6.28 42.63
N GLY A 49 0.38 5.63 43.79
CA GLY A 49 -0.55 5.79 44.91
C GLY A 49 -1.91 5.10 44.77
N LYS A 50 -2.16 4.33 43.71
CA LYS A 50 -3.40 3.55 43.50
C LYS A 50 -3.10 2.06 43.37
N ARG A 51 -4.13 1.24 43.59
CA ARG A 51 -4.03 -0.22 43.48
C ARG A 51 -3.78 -0.66 42.04
N VAL A 52 -2.97 -1.71 41.90
CA VAL A 52 -2.80 -2.46 40.65
C VAL A 52 -3.65 -3.72 40.69
N TYR A 53 -4.39 -3.96 39.62
CA TYR A 53 -5.30 -5.09 39.46
C TYR A 53 -4.80 -6.04 38.37
N GLU A 54 -5.15 -7.31 38.49
CA GLU A 54 -5.15 -8.23 37.35
C GLU A 54 -6.48 -8.11 36.58
N PRO A 55 -6.54 -8.49 35.29
CA PRO A 55 -7.73 -8.30 34.46
C PRO A 55 -8.98 -8.96 35.02
N GLN A 56 -8.85 -10.13 35.66
CA GLN A 56 -9.96 -10.85 36.28
C GLN A 56 -10.61 -10.08 37.44
N GLU A 57 -9.87 -9.17 38.09
CA GLU A 57 -10.40 -8.34 39.19
C GLU A 57 -11.25 -7.17 38.68
N ILE A 58 -11.18 -6.86 37.38
CA ILE A 58 -11.93 -5.78 36.71
C ILE A 58 -13.25 -6.29 36.13
N VAL A 59 -13.33 -7.58 35.81
CA VAL A 59 -14.52 -8.22 35.20
C VAL A 59 -15.77 -7.97 36.06
N GLY A 60 -16.86 -7.57 35.39
CA GLY A 60 -18.15 -7.30 36.04
C GLY A 60 -18.21 -5.97 36.81
N ARG A 61 -17.14 -5.16 36.83
CA ARG A 61 -17.23 -3.78 37.31
C ARG A 61 -17.84 -2.91 36.23
N GLU A 62 -18.92 -2.20 36.56
CA GLU A 62 -19.56 -1.25 35.63
C GLU A 62 -19.10 0.20 35.87
N GLU A 63 -18.43 0.46 37.00
CA GLU A 63 -18.02 1.79 37.45
C GLU A 63 -16.77 2.33 36.72
N TYR A 64 -16.66 2.15 35.41
CA TYR A 64 -15.62 2.80 34.59
C TYR A 64 -16.09 3.04 33.16
N ASP A 65 -15.60 4.14 32.57
CA ASP A 65 -15.91 4.55 31.20
C ASP A 65 -14.93 3.91 30.21
N TYR A 66 -13.63 4.01 30.48
CA TYR A 66 -12.58 3.53 29.59
C TYR A 66 -11.43 2.84 30.32
N ILE A 67 -10.74 1.99 29.58
CA ILE A 67 -9.44 1.43 29.96
C ILE A 67 -8.42 1.91 28.94
N LEU A 68 -7.48 2.73 29.40
CA LEU A 68 -6.40 3.27 28.58
C LEU A 68 -5.21 2.31 28.62
N VAL A 69 -4.90 1.68 27.50
CA VAL A 69 -3.81 0.72 27.40
C VAL A 69 -2.52 1.44 27.07
N CYS A 70 -1.78 1.77 28.13
CA CYS A 70 -0.49 2.46 28.09
C CYS A 70 0.69 1.48 28.00
N VAL A 71 0.58 0.50 27.09
CA VAL A 71 1.61 -0.52 26.82
C VAL A 71 1.79 -0.61 25.31
N LYS A 72 3.03 -0.46 24.84
CA LYS A 72 3.34 -0.54 23.41
C LYS A 72 3.46 -1.96 22.89
N ASN A 73 3.14 -2.16 21.62
CA ASN A 73 3.29 -3.40 20.86
C ASN A 73 2.56 -4.64 21.41
N MET A 74 1.68 -4.47 22.42
CA MET A 74 0.96 -5.58 23.08
C MET A 74 -0.56 -5.46 22.93
N GLY A 75 -1.03 -4.58 22.02
CA GLY A 75 -2.45 -4.26 21.87
C GLY A 75 -3.31 -5.49 21.53
N ARG A 76 -2.82 -6.35 20.63
CA ARG A 76 -3.49 -7.58 20.21
C ARG A 76 -3.59 -8.59 21.36
N GLU A 77 -2.49 -8.85 22.05
CA GLU A 77 -2.44 -9.78 23.18
C GLU A 77 -3.32 -9.30 24.33
N ILE A 78 -3.30 -8.00 24.64
CA ILE A 78 -4.16 -7.40 25.66
C ILE A 78 -5.63 -7.49 25.25
N CYS A 79 -5.96 -7.25 23.97
CA CYS A 79 -7.33 -7.42 23.49
C CYS A 79 -7.81 -8.87 23.60
N ASN A 80 -6.99 -9.85 23.22
CA ASN A 80 -7.33 -11.26 23.36
C ASN A 80 -7.56 -11.63 24.83
N LEU A 81 -6.71 -11.14 25.73
CA LEU A 81 -6.89 -11.34 27.18
C LEU A 81 -8.18 -10.70 27.68
N CYS A 82 -8.53 -9.50 27.22
CA CYS A 82 -9.82 -8.87 27.52
C CYS A 82 -11.00 -9.73 27.05
N GLU A 83 -10.92 -10.36 25.88
CA GLU A 83 -11.96 -11.29 25.40
C GLU A 83 -12.08 -12.52 26.29
N GLU A 84 -10.95 -13.16 26.62
CA GLU A 84 -10.91 -14.35 27.47
C GLU A 84 -11.55 -14.11 28.84
N VAL A 85 -11.26 -12.95 29.44
CA VAL A 85 -11.79 -12.58 30.75
C VAL A 85 -13.10 -11.79 30.68
N HIS A 86 -13.64 -11.53 29.49
CA HIS A 86 -14.90 -10.82 29.26
C HIS A 86 -14.92 -9.34 29.72
N ILE A 87 -13.82 -8.63 29.51
CA ILE A 87 -13.76 -7.15 29.57
C ILE A 87 -14.30 -6.58 28.25
N ASP A 88 -15.17 -5.56 28.34
CA ASP A 88 -15.78 -4.93 27.16
C ASP A 88 -14.76 -4.19 26.29
N ARG A 89 -14.47 -4.73 25.09
CA ARG A 89 -13.57 -4.13 24.11
C ARG A 89 -14.03 -2.76 23.61
N LYS A 90 -15.32 -2.43 23.71
CA LYS A 90 -15.83 -1.11 23.34
C LYS A 90 -15.33 0.00 24.25
N LYS A 91 -14.80 -0.33 25.43
CA LYS A 91 -14.23 0.62 26.39
C LYS A 91 -12.70 0.69 26.35
N ILE A 92 -12.05 -0.07 25.47
CA ILE A 92 -10.58 -0.17 25.40
C ILE A 92 -10.04 0.90 24.44
N ILE A 93 -9.06 1.67 24.91
CA ILE A 93 -8.32 2.62 24.08
C ILE A 93 -6.86 2.18 24.05
N LEU A 94 -6.36 1.81 22.87
CA LEU A 94 -4.98 1.37 22.67
C LEU A 94 -4.13 2.56 22.23
N VAL A 95 -2.95 2.74 22.85
CA VAL A 95 -1.96 3.71 22.33
C VAL A 95 -1.38 3.27 20.99
N ASP A 96 -1.30 1.95 20.76
CA ASP A 96 -0.92 1.34 19.48
C ASP A 96 -2.11 0.51 18.97
N ASN A 97 -3.08 1.14 18.29
CA ASN A 97 -4.32 0.49 17.83
C ASN A 97 -4.22 -0.11 16.42
N TRP A 98 -3.02 -0.39 15.93
CA TRP A 98 -2.81 -0.84 14.55
C TRP A 98 -1.97 -2.10 14.49
N GLU A 99 -2.32 -2.96 13.55
CA GLU A 99 -1.55 -4.16 13.20
C GLU A 99 -1.47 -4.30 11.68
N TRP A 100 -0.47 -5.05 11.23
CA TRP A 100 -0.40 -5.50 9.85
C TRP A 100 -1.60 -6.40 9.52
N ILE A 101 -1.94 -6.51 8.24
CA ILE A 101 -3.08 -7.31 7.80
C ILE A 101 -2.99 -8.78 8.25
N ASP A 102 -1.76 -9.30 8.40
CA ASP A 102 -1.44 -10.65 8.89
C ASP A 102 -1.59 -10.82 10.42
N GLY A 103 -1.91 -9.75 11.14
CA GLY A 103 -2.12 -9.75 12.59
C GLY A 103 -0.87 -9.47 13.43
N SER A 104 0.29 -9.25 12.81
CA SER A 104 1.52 -8.93 13.54
C SER A 104 1.59 -7.43 13.91
N PRO A 105 2.26 -7.07 15.04
CA PRO A 105 2.30 -5.69 15.52
C PRO A 105 3.14 -4.78 14.60
N ILE A 106 2.74 -3.51 14.52
CA ILE A 106 3.49 -2.48 13.78
C ILE A 106 4.67 -2.00 14.63
N THR A 107 5.87 -2.52 14.33
CA THR A 107 7.11 -2.16 15.06
C THR A 107 8.09 -1.30 14.26
N SER A 108 7.79 -1.00 13.00
CA SER A 108 8.65 -0.25 12.08
C SER A 108 7.84 0.68 11.16
N TYR A 109 8.52 1.50 10.36
CA TYR A 109 7.88 2.27 9.29
C TYR A 109 7.01 1.37 8.40
N PRO A 110 5.84 1.83 7.94
CA PRO A 110 4.91 0.94 7.26
C PRO A 110 5.41 0.45 5.91
N SER A 111 5.46 -0.87 5.78
CA SER A 111 5.74 -1.59 4.54
C SER A 111 4.60 -2.52 4.15
N MET A 112 3.43 -2.44 4.80
CA MET A 112 2.26 -3.28 4.51
C MET A 112 0.96 -2.52 4.79
N CYS A 113 -0.15 -2.99 4.20
CA CYS A 113 -1.47 -2.55 4.64
C CYS A 113 -1.72 -2.90 6.11
N CYS A 114 -2.41 -2.01 6.79
CA CYS A 114 -2.74 -2.15 8.20
C CYS A 114 -4.24 -2.02 8.44
N LYS A 115 -4.67 -2.50 9.61
CA LYS A 115 -6.04 -2.38 10.10
C LYS A 115 -6.02 -2.05 11.60
N LYS A 116 -7.13 -1.50 12.09
CA LYS A 116 -7.29 -1.28 13.52
C LYS A 116 -7.41 -2.60 14.28
N ILE A 117 -6.79 -2.70 15.44
CA ILE A 117 -6.93 -3.84 16.36
C ILE A 117 -8.34 -3.81 16.98
N VAL A 118 -8.80 -2.63 17.41
CA VAL A 118 -10.15 -2.36 17.91
C VAL A 118 -10.74 -1.18 17.15
N ASP A 119 -11.92 -1.36 16.55
CA ASP A 119 -12.72 -0.27 16.03
C ASP A 119 -14.02 -0.16 16.83
N ASN A 120 -14.03 0.80 17.76
CA ASN A 120 -15.12 1.03 18.71
C ASN A 120 -15.80 2.40 18.55
N GLY A 121 -15.43 3.17 17.52
CA GLY A 121 -16.01 4.48 17.24
C GLY A 121 -15.69 5.56 18.30
N ILE A 122 -14.70 5.34 19.17
CA ILE A 122 -14.27 6.33 20.16
C ILE A 122 -13.44 7.42 19.47
N ASP A 123 -13.83 8.68 19.67
CA ASP A 123 -13.03 9.86 19.29
C ASP A 123 -11.99 10.16 20.39
N VAL A 124 -10.83 9.51 20.29
CA VAL A 124 -9.75 9.64 21.29
C VAL A 124 -9.13 11.03 21.27
N GLU A 125 -9.07 11.69 20.12
CA GLU A 125 -8.55 13.07 20.00
C GLU A 125 -9.42 14.04 20.80
N CYS A 126 -10.74 13.88 20.74
CA CYS A 126 -11.68 14.68 21.51
C CYS A 126 -11.64 14.37 23.01
N LEU A 127 -11.63 13.09 23.39
CA LEU A 127 -11.75 12.66 24.79
C LEU A 127 -10.43 12.75 25.57
N PHE A 128 -9.31 12.45 24.92
CA PHE A 128 -7.97 12.39 25.51
C PHE A 128 -6.93 13.08 24.59
N PRO A 129 -7.03 14.39 24.36
CA PRO A 129 -6.15 15.11 23.43
C PRO A 129 -4.65 15.00 23.72
N GLN A 130 -4.22 14.93 24.98
CA GLN A 130 -2.82 14.72 25.36
C GLN A 130 -2.38 13.28 25.10
N LEU A 131 -3.22 12.28 25.40
CA LEU A 131 -2.94 10.89 25.04
C LEU A 131 -2.78 10.77 23.52
N TYR A 132 -3.71 11.36 22.77
CA TYR A 132 -3.71 11.32 21.32
C TYR A 132 -2.48 12.01 20.73
N GLU A 133 -2.26 13.29 21.05
CA GLU A 133 -1.19 14.10 20.47
C GLU A 133 0.21 13.53 20.76
N ASN A 134 0.43 12.98 21.96
CA ASN A 134 1.78 12.53 22.36
C ASN A 134 2.06 11.07 22.02
N TYR A 135 1.04 10.22 21.83
CA TYR A 135 1.24 8.77 21.74
C TYR A 135 0.53 8.08 20.58
N ILE A 136 -0.57 8.63 20.04
CA ILE A 136 -1.40 7.95 19.03
C ILE A 136 -1.29 8.63 17.66
N LYS A 137 -1.32 9.97 17.62
CA LYS A 137 -1.47 10.78 16.41
C LYS A 137 -0.52 10.41 15.28
N GLU A 138 0.77 10.28 15.58
CA GLU A 138 1.75 9.93 14.54
C GLU A 138 1.48 8.54 13.96
N ALA A 139 1.15 7.56 14.80
CA ALA A 139 0.80 6.21 14.35
C ALA A 139 -0.48 6.21 13.50
N ASP A 140 -1.51 6.96 13.91
CA ASP A 140 -2.75 7.12 13.15
C ASP A 140 -2.52 7.79 11.80
N ILE A 141 -1.73 8.87 11.75
CA ILE A 141 -1.38 9.57 10.49
C ILE A 141 -0.65 8.62 9.55
N GLN A 142 0.34 7.88 10.05
CA GLN A 142 1.09 6.94 9.21
C GLN A 142 0.19 5.79 8.75
N ALA A 143 -0.57 5.17 9.66
CA ALA A 143 -1.46 4.05 9.33
C ALA A 143 -2.55 4.43 8.33
N ALA A 144 -3.11 5.65 8.43
CA ALA A 144 -4.15 6.13 7.51
C ALA A 144 -3.72 6.13 6.03
N ARG A 145 -2.42 6.22 5.75
CA ARG A 145 -1.86 6.12 4.39
C ARG A 145 -1.90 4.70 3.81
N TYR A 146 -1.96 3.70 4.68
CA TYR A 146 -1.86 2.27 4.33
C TYR A 146 -3.12 1.48 4.71
N MET A 147 -4.23 2.18 4.94
CA MET A 147 -5.55 1.57 5.06
C MET A 147 -6.10 1.23 3.68
N ILE A 148 -6.73 0.07 3.55
CA ILE A 148 -7.54 -0.25 2.38
C ILE A 148 -8.78 0.67 2.41
N ILE A 149 -8.75 1.76 1.64
CA ILE A 149 -9.72 2.87 1.78
C ILE A 149 -11.12 2.52 1.24
N SER A 150 -11.24 1.58 0.31
CA SER A 150 -12.45 0.79 0.04
C SER A 150 -12.23 -0.09 -1.18
N ARG A 151 -12.83 -1.28 -1.14
CA ARG A 151 -13.13 -2.06 -2.34
C ARG A 151 -14.19 -1.30 -3.14
N ASN A 152 -14.07 -1.22 -4.46
CA ASN A 152 -15.15 -0.66 -5.27
C ASN A 152 -16.37 -1.63 -5.22
N GLY A 153 -17.57 -1.15 -5.55
CA GLY A 153 -18.78 -1.98 -5.45
C GLY A 153 -18.76 -3.25 -6.31
N TYR A 154 -17.94 -3.30 -7.36
CA TYR A 154 -17.76 -4.50 -8.20
C TYR A 154 -16.90 -5.57 -7.53
N ASP A 155 -15.91 -5.18 -6.74
CA ASP A 155 -15.08 -6.10 -5.95
C ASP A 155 -15.89 -6.90 -4.90
N LEU A 156 -17.08 -6.42 -4.52
CA LEU A 156 -18.02 -7.18 -3.67
C LEU A 156 -18.66 -8.37 -4.41
N CYS A 157 -18.67 -8.33 -5.74
CA CYS A 157 -19.36 -9.29 -6.59
C CYS A 157 -18.38 -10.18 -7.38
N GLU A 158 -17.15 -9.73 -7.64
CA GLU A 158 -16.12 -10.52 -8.33
C GLU A 158 -15.42 -11.47 -7.35
N LYS A 159 -15.90 -12.70 -7.22
CA LYS A 159 -15.39 -13.64 -6.19
C LYS A 159 -14.01 -14.25 -6.47
N ASN A 160 -13.54 -14.18 -7.72
CA ASN A 160 -12.34 -14.88 -8.20
C ASN A 160 -11.29 -13.93 -8.74
N ALA A 161 -11.23 -12.69 -8.23
CA ALA A 161 -10.19 -11.75 -8.62
C ALA A 161 -8.85 -12.15 -7.96
N PRO A 162 -7.73 -12.18 -8.71
CA PRO A 162 -6.38 -12.33 -8.18
C PRO A 162 -6.09 -11.58 -6.89
N MET A 163 -6.62 -10.35 -6.71
CA MET A 163 -6.47 -9.57 -5.48
C MET A 163 -6.91 -10.28 -4.18
N PHE A 164 -7.69 -11.35 -4.26
CA PHE A 164 -8.15 -12.14 -3.10
C PHE A 164 -7.29 -13.37 -2.81
N GLU A 165 -6.36 -13.71 -3.70
CA GLU A 165 -5.39 -14.79 -3.49
C GLU A 165 -4.21 -14.29 -2.66
N GLU A 166 -3.65 -15.14 -1.79
CA GLU A 166 -2.57 -14.76 -0.87
C GLU A 166 -1.36 -14.23 -1.62
N GLU A 167 -1.10 -14.75 -2.82
CA GLU A 167 0.02 -14.40 -3.68
C GLU A 167 -0.02 -12.97 -4.23
N TYR A 168 -1.20 -12.33 -4.28
CA TYR A 168 -1.38 -10.95 -4.74
C TYR A 168 -1.73 -9.98 -3.62
N ASN A 169 -1.83 -10.47 -2.37
CA ASN A 169 -1.97 -9.62 -1.18
C ASN A 169 -0.62 -9.01 -0.77
N THR A 170 0.05 -8.31 -1.70
CA THR A 170 1.38 -7.72 -1.51
C THR A 170 1.29 -6.22 -1.25
N LEU A 171 2.31 -5.66 -0.59
CA LEU A 171 2.43 -4.21 -0.42
C LEU A 171 2.32 -3.47 -1.76
N GLN A 172 3.04 -3.95 -2.79
CA GLN A 172 3.09 -3.30 -4.08
C GLN A 172 1.69 -3.17 -4.70
N TYR A 173 0.93 -4.28 -4.68
CA TYR A 173 -0.44 -4.27 -5.18
C TYR A 173 -1.28 -3.23 -4.43
N GLN A 174 -1.18 -3.17 -3.11
CA GLN A 174 -2.05 -2.30 -2.30
C GLN A 174 -1.67 -0.82 -2.39
N THR A 175 -0.37 -0.50 -2.43
CA THR A 175 0.11 0.87 -2.62
C THR A 175 -0.35 1.41 -3.98
N ASP A 176 -0.43 0.54 -4.99
CA ASP A 176 -0.80 0.88 -6.36
C ASP A 176 -2.14 0.24 -6.78
N TYR A 177 -3.08 0.19 -5.82
CA TYR A 177 -4.34 -0.56 -5.96
C TYR A 177 -5.12 -0.19 -7.23
N PHE A 178 -5.22 1.11 -7.52
CA PHE A 178 -6.00 1.59 -8.65
C PHE A 178 -5.39 1.15 -9.98
N ARG A 179 -4.06 1.11 -10.13
CA ARG A 179 -3.42 0.58 -11.35
C ARG A 179 -3.67 -0.91 -11.48
N TYR A 180 -3.37 -1.68 -10.43
CA TYR A 180 -3.48 -3.14 -10.45
C TYR A 180 -4.93 -3.60 -10.67
N ARG A 181 -5.91 -3.01 -9.99
CA ARG A 181 -7.32 -3.35 -10.22
C ARG A 181 -7.86 -2.87 -11.54
N THR A 182 -7.48 -1.66 -11.98
CA THR A 182 -7.90 -1.20 -13.31
C THR A 182 -7.32 -2.10 -14.40
N PHE A 183 -6.09 -2.59 -14.22
CA PHE A 183 -5.51 -3.58 -15.12
C PHE A 183 -6.33 -4.87 -15.16
N GLU A 184 -6.66 -5.46 -14.02
CA GLU A 184 -7.43 -6.71 -14.00
C GLU A 184 -8.79 -6.58 -14.69
N LEU A 185 -9.51 -5.47 -14.44
CA LEU A 185 -10.77 -5.17 -15.09
C LEU A 185 -10.60 -4.94 -16.60
N THR A 186 -9.53 -4.25 -16.99
CA THR A 186 -9.15 -4.08 -18.40
C THR A 186 -8.87 -5.42 -19.06
N ALA A 187 -8.10 -6.29 -18.41
CA ALA A 187 -7.78 -7.62 -18.91
C ALA A 187 -9.05 -8.47 -19.09
N ASN A 188 -9.96 -8.45 -18.11
CA ASN A 188 -11.26 -9.11 -18.21
C ASN A 188 -12.04 -8.63 -19.44
N GLN A 189 -12.05 -7.32 -19.69
CA GLN A 189 -12.72 -6.73 -20.86
C GLN A 189 -12.05 -7.18 -22.17
N LEU A 190 -10.72 -7.10 -22.27
CA LEU A 190 -9.96 -7.52 -23.44
C LEU A 190 -10.15 -9.01 -23.77
N ILE A 191 -10.28 -9.86 -22.75
CA ILE A 191 -10.58 -11.29 -22.90
C ILE A 191 -12.01 -11.48 -23.40
N ARG A 192 -12.99 -10.80 -22.78
CA ARG A 192 -14.40 -10.87 -23.15
C ARG A 192 -14.66 -10.42 -24.59
N ASP A 193 -13.98 -9.36 -25.01
CA ASP A 193 -14.10 -8.79 -26.36
C ASP A 193 -13.21 -9.52 -27.37
N GLU A 194 -12.48 -10.56 -26.93
CA GLU A 194 -11.58 -11.37 -27.73
C GLU A 194 -10.50 -10.58 -28.50
N VAL A 195 -10.06 -9.43 -27.96
CA VAL A 195 -9.03 -8.58 -28.57
C VAL A 195 -7.77 -9.41 -28.80
N LYS A 196 -7.34 -9.57 -30.05
CA LYS A 196 -6.20 -10.43 -30.41
C LYS A 196 -4.87 -9.76 -30.10
N GLY A 197 -3.80 -10.55 -30.03
CA GLY A 197 -2.43 -10.07 -29.84
C GLY A 197 -1.80 -10.54 -28.53
N ASN A 198 -0.49 -10.39 -28.47
CA ASN A 198 0.34 -10.72 -27.31
C ASN A 198 0.16 -9.69 -26.19
N VAL A 199 0.79 -9.93 -25.05
CA VAL A 199 0.88 -8.95 -23.97
C VAL A 199 2.34 -8.64 -23.67
N ALA A 200 2.61 -7.44 -23.16
CA ALA A 200 3.97 -7.02 -22.86
C ALA A 200 4.07 -6.15 -21.61
N GLU A 201 5.23 -6.21 -20.97
CA GLU A 201 5.68 -5.23 -19.98
C GLU A 201 7.07 -4.74 -20.37
N LEU A 202 7.21 -3.42 -20.48
CA LEU A 202 8.47 -2.72 -20.67
C LEU A 202 8.81 -2.03 -19.34
N GLY A 203 9.85 -2.52 -18.68
CA GLY A 203 10.16 -2.21 -17.29
C GLY A 203 9.47 -3.20 -16.35
N VAL A 204 10.16 -4.29 -16.04
CA VAL A 204 9.66 -5.45 -15.29
C VAL A 204 10.12 -5.42 -13.84
N PHE A 205 11.33 -4.92 -13.59
CA PHE A 205 12.01 -5.00 -12.30
C PHE A 205 11.91 -6.42 -11.72
N ARG A 206 11.34 -6.57 -10.52
CA ARG A 206 11.13 -7.86 -9.84
C ARG A 206 9.98 -8.67 -10.44
N GLY A 207 9.10 -8.08 -11.24
CA GLY A 207 8.02 -8.74 -11.95
C GLY A 207 6.70 -8.87 -11.18
N ASP A 208 6.38 -7.96 -10.26
CA ASP A 208 5.13 -8.00 -9.50
C ASP A 208 3.92 -7.77 -10.40
N PHE A 209 4.01 -6.78 -11.30
CA PHE A 209 2.96 -6.50 -12.28
C PHE A 209 2.98 -7.52 -13.44
N ALA A 210 4.16 -7.91 -13.96
CA ALA A 210 4.32 -9.04 -14.88
C ALA A 210 3.58 -10.31 -14.43
N ARG A 211 3.69 -10.67 -13.15
CA ARG A 211 3.03 -11.85 -12.58
C ARG A 211 1.52 -11.77 -12.76
N LEU A 212 0.93 -10.62 -12.47
CA LEU A 212 -0.50 -10.39 -12.63
C LEU A 212 -0.91 -10.41 -14.12
N ILE A 213 -0.10 -9.84 -15.01
CA ILE A 213 -0.35 -9.92 -16.46
C ILE A 213 -0.35 -11.39 -16.91
N ASN A 214 0.63 -12.17 -16.46
CA ASN A 214 0.76 -13.59 -16.79
C ASN A 214 -0.43 -14.42 -16.30
N GLU A 215 -0.94 -14.13 -15.10
CA GLU A 215 -2.14 -14.78 -14.55
C GLU A 215 -3.39 -14.46 -15.36
N LYS A 216 -3.65 -13.18 -15.65
CA LYS A 216 -4.85 -12.77 -16.40
C LYS A 216 -4.81 -13.28 -17.84
N PHE A 217 -3.64 -13.33 -18.47
CA PHE A 217 -3.46 -13.72 -19.87
C PHE A 217 -2.71 -15.05 -20.03
N LYS A 218 -3.08 -16.06 -19.23
CA LYS A 218 -2.47 -17.40 -19.21
C LYS A 218 -2.34 -18.13 -20.56
N ASP A 219 -3.13 -17.74 -21.56
CA ASP A 219 -3.12 -18.35 -22.90
C ASP A 219 -2.36 -17.51 -23.95
N ARG A 220 -1.73 -16.40 -23.56
CA ARG A 220 -1.03 -15.48 -24.46
C ARG A 220 0.45 -15.40 -24.14
N THR A 221 1.28 -15.17 -25.16
CA THR A 221 2.69 -14.87 -24.94
C THR A 221 2.84 -13.52 -24.25
N LEU A 222 3.57 -13.50 -23.13
CA LEU A 222 3.96 -12.32 -22.39
C LEU A 222 5.42 -11.98 -22.67
N TYR A 223 5.67 -10.84 -23.32
CA TYR A 223 7.02 -10.33 -23.53
C TYR A 223 7.45 -9.43 -22.39
N LEU A 224 8.59 -9.74 -21.78
CA LEU A 224 9.14 -9.04 -20.61
C LEU A 224 10.43 -8.33 -21.02
N PHE A 225 10.37 -7.01 -21.20
CA PHE A 225 11.50 -6.18 -21.61
C PHE A 225 12.09 -5.46 -20.41
N ASP A 226 13.33 -5.79 -20.06
CA ASP A 226 14.05 -5.14 -18.97
C ASP A 226 15.56 -5.33 -19.14
N THR A 227 16.35 -4.46 -18.54
CA THR A 227 17.81 -4.60 -18.49
C THR A 227 18.23 -5.62 -17.42
N PHE A 228 17.45 -5.72 -16.33
CA PHE A 228 17.75 -6.37 -15.06
C PHE A 228 19.02 -5.84 -14.38
N GLU A 229 19.53 -4.71 -14.86
CA GLU A 229 20.83 -4.11 -14.54
C GLU A 229 20.69 -2.60 -14.27
N SER A 230 19.48 -2.13 -13.93
CA SER A 230 19.12 -0.70 -13.74
C SER A 230 19.09 0.11 -15.05
N PHE A 231 19.05 1.44 -14.91
CA PHE A 231 18.86 2.40 -15.98
C PHE A 231 20.10 2.62 -16.86
N ARG A 232 19.89 3.24 -18.02
CA ARG A 232 20.99 3.80 -18.83
C ARG A 232 21.56 5.03 -18.12
N GLU A 233 22.83 4.98 -17.75
CA GLU A 233 23.50 6.08 -17.05
C GLU A 233 23.40 7.42 -17.79
N GLU A 234 23.49 7.42 -19.13
CA GLU A 234 23.33 8.60 -19.97
C GLU A 234 21.93 9.22 -19.86
N GLU A 235 20.89 8.39 -19.78
CA GLU A 235 19.49 8.82 -19.69
C GLU A 235 19.16 9.30 -18.28
N PHE A 236 19.64 8.58 -17.27
CA PHE A 236 19.53 9.00 -15.87
C PHE A 236 20.17 10.38 -15.65
N ARG A 237 21.40 10.59 -16.14
CA ARG A 237 22.08 11.90 -16.04
C ARG A 237 21.31 13.00 -16.72
N TYR A 238 20.70 12.72 -17.87
CA TYR A 238 19.86 13.70 -18.57
C TYR A 238 18.66 14.14 -17.72
N GLU A 239 17.93 13.20 -17.10
CA GLU A 239 16.80 13.54 -16.23
C GLU A 239 17.25 14.24 -14.94
N LEU A 240 18.39 13.85 -14.40
CA LEU A 240 18.99 14.46 -13.20
C LEU A 240 19.37 15.93 -13.46
N GLU A 241 20.02 16.22 -14.59
CA GLU A 241 20.36 17.58 -15.02
C GLU A 241 19.10 18.46 -15.22
N LYS A 242 17.96 17.85 -15.53
CA LYS A 242 16.67 18.52 -15.65
C LYS A 242 15.94 18.70 -14.31
N GLY A 243 16.47 18.14 -13.22
CA GLY A 243 15.82 18.15 -11.90
C GLY A 243 14.55 17.30 -11.85
N ARG A 244 14.46 16.28 -12.72
CA ARG A 244 13.31 15.39 -12.88
C ARG A 244 13.60 13.98 -12.38
N VAL A 245 14.57 13.80 -11.50
CA VAL A 245 14.79 12.55 -10.76
C VAL A 245 15.68 12.86 -9.56
N PRO A 246 15.46 12.24 -8.38
CA PRO A 246 16.40 12.32 -7.25
C PRO A 246 17.73 11.62 -7.56
N GLU A 247 18.83 12.08 -6.95
CA GLU A 247 20.15 11.48 -7.18
C GLU A 247 20.24 10.05 -6.61
N GLU A 248 19.52 9.77 -5.52
CA GLU A 248 19.50 8.46 -4.87
C GLU A 248 18.77 7.37 -5.69
N PHE A 249 17.98 7.76 -6.70
CA PHE A 249 17.10 6.88 -7.45
C PHE A 249 17.85 5.81 -8.28
N LEU A 250 19.11 6.06 -8.67
CA LEU A 250 19.89 5.11 -9.48
C LEU A 250 20.23 3.80 -8.74
N GLU A 251 20.39 3.87 -7.42
CA GLU A 251 20.81 2.73 -6.59
C GLU A 251 19.65 1.79 -6.23
N GLU A 252 18.40 2.27 -6.29
CA GLU A 252 17.21 1.52 -5.86
C GLU A 252 16.83 0.36 -6.82
N PHE A 253 17.20 0.45 -8.10
CA PHE A 253 16.74 -0.46 -9.16
C PHE A 253 17.81 -1.44 -9.68
N LYS A 254 18.73 -1.88 -8.82
CA LYS A 254 19.81 -2.82 -9.18
C LYS A 254 19.51 -4.26 -8.78
N ASN A 255 20.24 -5.18 -9.42
CA ASN A 255 20.40 -6.59 -9.00
C ASN A 255 19.12 -7.44 -8.97
N THR A 256 18.34 -7.43 -10.05
CA THR A 256 17.27 -8.42 -10.21
C THR A 256 17.74 -9.60 -11.05
N ASP A 257 17.45 -10.82 -10.60
CA ASP A 257 17.76 -12.04 -11.35
C ASP A 257 16.58 -12.46 -12.23
N VAL A 258 16.85 -12.71 -13.52
CA VAL A 258 15.85 -13.25 -14.47
C VAL A 258 15.25 -14.56 -13.96
N LEU A 259 16.07 -15.41 -13.34
CA LEU A 259 15.57 -16.67 -12.77
C LEU A 259 14.59 -16.42 -11.63
N TYR A 260 14.85 -15.39 -10.80
CA TYR A 260 13.91 -14.97 -9.77
C TYR A 260 12.59 -14.51 -10.39
N VAL A 261 12.63 -13.60 -11.37
CA VAL A 261 11.41 -13.12 -12.06
C VAL A 261 10.62 -14.28 -12.65
N MET A 262 11.27 -15.17 -13.40
CA MET A 262 10.62 -16.33 -14.02
C MET A 262 10.04 -17.30 -12.99
N SER A 263 10.68 -17.46 -11.82
CA SER A 263 10.16 -18.31 -10.74
C SER A 263 8.87 -17.80 -10.10
N ARG A 264 8.57 -16.49 -10.28
CA ARG A 264 7.33 -15.89 -9.78
C ARG A 264 6.17 -15.95 -10.77
N MET A 265 6.43 -16.31 -12.03
CA MET A 265 5.41 -16.35 -13.07
C MET A 265 4.56 -17.62 -12.92
N PRO A 266 3.22 -17.54 -12.83
CA PRO A 266 2.34 -18.71 -12.72
C PRO A 266 2.37 -19.60 -13.99
N TYR A 267 2.58 -18.99 -15.17
CA TYR A 267 2.69 -19.66 -16.46
C TYR A 267 4.00 -19.24 -17.15
N PRO A 268 5.15 -19.73 -16.65
CA PRO A 268 6.48 -19.29 -17.13
C PRO A 268 6.76 -19.72 -18.57
N ASP A 269 6.11 -20.77 -19.09
CA ASP A 269 6.20 -21.20 -20.49
C ASP A 269 5.60 -20.19 -21.48
N LYS A 270 4.78 -19.26 -20.98
CA LYS A 270 4.21 -18.17 -21.76
C LYS A 270 5.07 -16.91 -21.75
N CYS A 271 6.07 -16.84 -20.88
CA CYS A 271 6.91 -15.67 -20.72
C CYS A 271 8.14 -15.72 -21.65
N VAL A 272 8.41 -14.63 -22.34
CA VAL A 272 9.59 -14.43 -23.20
C VAL A 272 10.38 -13.25 -22.68
N ILE A 273 11.52 -13.54 -22.05
CA ILE A 273 12.45 -12.53 -21.55
C ILE A 273 13.20 -11.87 -22.70
N ARG A 274 13.19 -10.55 -22.73
CA ARG A 274 13.89 -9.70 -23.68
C ARG A 274 14.89 -8.82 -22.92
N LYS A 275 15.94 -9.47 -22.40
CA LYS A 275 16.98 -8.83 -21.58
C LYS A 275 17.82 -7.84 -22.41
N GLY A 276 17.93 -6.60 -21.93
CA GLY A 276 18.79 -5.55 -22.48
C GLY A 276 18.08 -4.21 -22.63
N PHE A 277 18.79 -3.22 -23.18
CA PHE A 277 18.22 -1.89 -23.37
C PHE A 277 17.23 -1.83 -24.52
N PHE A 278 16.04 -1.29 -24.23
CA PHE A 278 15.08 -0.88 -25.25
C PHE A 278 15.67 0.30 -26.08
N PRO A 279 15.43 0.40 -27.40
CA PRO A 279 14.60 -0.46 -28.25
C PRO A 279 15.33 -1.67 -28.85
N LYS A 280 16.62 -1.90 -28.60
CA LYS A 280 17.38 -3.01 -29.24
C LYS A 280 16.75 -4.38 -28.97
N THR A 281 16.13 -4.54 -27.81
CA THR A 281 15.44 -5.77 -27.41
C THR A 281 14.17 -6.07 -28.21
N MET A 282 13.74 -5.18 -29.11
CA MET A 282 12.62 -5.42 -30.04
C MET A 282 12.99 -6.24 -31.28
N GLU A 283 14.29 -6.42 -31.57
CA GLU A 283 14.75 -7.12 -32.78
C GLU A 283 14.15 -8.52 -32.92
N GLY A 284 13.52 -8.79 -34.06
CA GLY A 284 12.83 -10.06 -34.34
C GLY A 284 11.36 -10.11 -33.88
N LEU A 285 10.82 -9.00 -33.37
CA LEU A 285 9.42 -8.86 -32.96
C LEU A 285 8.66 -7.84 -33.84
N GLU A 286 9.17 -7.54 -35.04
CA GLU A 286 8.62 -6.51 -35.91
C GLU A 286 7.17 -6.82 -36.34
N ASP A 287 6.86 -8.11 -36.53
CA ASP A 287 5.56 -8.66 -36.96
C ASP A 287 4.66 -9.08 -35.78
N LYS A 288 4.95 -8.64 -34.56
CA LYS A 288 4.12 -8.95 -33.38
C LYS A 288 3.14 -7.83 -33.09
N ASP A 289 1.88 -8.21 -32.88
CA ASP A 289 0.83 -7.32 -32.41
C ASP A 289 0.49 -7.58 -30.93
N TYR A 290 -0.11 -6.59 -30.29
CA TYR A 290 -0.38 -6.58 -28.85
C TYR A 290 -1.84 -6.23 -28.55
N ALA A 291 -2.39 -6.89 -27.52
CA ALA A 291 -3.68 -6.54 -26.93
C ALA A 291 -3.51 -5.64 -25.70
N PHE A 292 -2.44 -5.86 -24.93
CA PHE A 292 -2.15 -5.09 -23.74
C PHE A 292 -0.64 -4.85 -23.61
N VAL A 293 -0.24 -3.64 -23.21
CA VAL A 293 1.14 -3.30 -22.87
C VAL A 293 1.19 -2.45 -21.61
N SER A 294 2.07 -2.79 -20.67
CA SER A 294 2.50 -1.92 -19.57
C SER A 294 3.83 -1.27 -19.93
N ILE A 295 3.93 0.05 -19.84
CA ILE A 295 5.18 0.80 -20.00
C ILE A 295 5.49 1.49 -18.67
N ASP A 296 6.62 1.11 -18.07
CA ASP A 296 7.03 1.49 -16.71
C ASP A 296 8.57 1.56 -16.63
N VAL A 297 9.15 2.48 -17.40
CA VAL A 297 10.62 2.66 -17.55
C VAL A 297 11.10 4.04 -17.10
N ASP A 298 10.23 4.79 -16.42
CA ASP A 298 10.44 6.10 -15.77
C ASP A 298 10.84 7.28 -16.67
N PHE A 299 11.73 7.08 -17.64
CA PHE A 299 12.47 8.16 -18.30
C PHE A 299 11.99 8.46 -19.72
N GLU A 300 12.10 9.74 -20.11
CA GLU A 300 11.49 10.29 -21.31
C GLU A 300 11.83 9.50 -22.58
N LYS A 301 13.10 9.19 -22.78
CA LYS A 301 13.57 8.56 -24.02
C LYS A 301 13.08 7.12 -24.11
N SER A 302 13.14 6.36 -23.04
CA SER A 302 12.69 4.97 -22.99
C SER A 302 11.16 4.87 -23.17
N ILE A 303 10.38 5.78 -22.56
CA ILE A 303 8.93 5.88 -22.79
C ILE A 303 8.64 6.19 -24.27
N LEU A 304 9.33 7.18 -24.85
CA LEU A 304 9.12 7.60 -26.24
C LEU A 304 9.40 6.46 -27.23
N GLU A 305 10.50 5.72 -27.05
CA GLU A 305 10.80 4.55 -27.87
C GLU A 305 9.73 3.45 -27.69
N GLY A 306 9.27 3.21 -26.46
CA GLY A 306 8.18 2.29 -26.19
C GLY A 306 6.90 2.66 -26.95
N LEU A 307 6.51 3.93 -26.90
CA LEU A 307 5.34 4.44 -27.63
C LEU A 307 5.48 4.30 -29.15
N ARG A 308 6.66 4.63 -29.70
CA ARG A 308 6.96 4.46 -31.13
C ARG A 308 6.84 3.01 -31.59
N TYR A 309 7.22 2.05 -30.75
CA TYR A 309 7.15 0.63 -31.08
C TYR A 309 5.75 0.03 -30.88
N PHE A 310 5.17 0.20 -29.68
CA PHE A 310 3.97 -0.53 -29.25
C PHE A 310 2.67 0.07 -29.79
N TYR A 311 2.51 1.40 -29.82
CA TYR A 311 1.22 1.99 -30.22
C TYR A 311 0.81 1.66 -31.68
N PRO A 312 1.72 1.67 -32.67
CA PRO A 312 1.38 1.20 -34.02
C PRO A 312 0.97 -0.27 -34.08
N ARG A 313 1.53 -1.11 -33.20
CA ARG A 313 1.31 -2.57 -33.09
C ARG A 313 0.21 -2.99 -32.12
N LEU A 314 -0.42 -2.02 -31.47
CA LEU A 314 -1.59 -2.29 -30.64
C LEU A 314 -2.76 -2.65 -31.55
N ASN A 315 -3.46 -3.73 -31.28
CA ASN A 315 -4.68 -4.07 -32.02
C ASN A 315 -5.82 -3.13 -31.65
N VAL A 316 -6.84 -3.02 -32.51
CA VAL A 316 -8.07 -2.29 -32.22
C VAL A 316 -8.73 -2.88 -30.97
N GLY A 317 -9.14 -2.04 -30.04
CA GLY A 317 -9.62 -2.42 -28.72
C GLY A 317 -8.51 -2.70 -27.70
N GLY A 318 -7.24 -2.70 -28.12
CA GLY A 318 -6.10 -2.88 -27.24
C GLY A 318 -5.79 -1.66 -26.38
N VAL A 319 -5.02 -1.87 -25.32
CA VAL A 319 -4.76 -0.88 -24.27
C VAL A 319 -3.27 -0.79 -23.93
N ILE A 320 -2.77 0.42 -23.70
CA ILE A 320 -1.41 0.66 -23.16
C ILE A 320 -1.55 1.41 -21.84
N PHE A 321 -0.90 0.92 -20.79
CA PHE A 321 -0.71 1.65 -19.54
C PHE A 321 0.66 2.32 -19.58
N ILE A 322 0.71 3.61 -19.26
CA ILE A 322 1.96 4.37 -19.08
C ILE A 322 2.00 4.80 -17.62
N HIS A 323 2.82 4.13 -16.83
CA HIS A 323 2.99 4.43 -15.42
C HIS A 323 3.71 5.78 -15.22
N ASP A 324 3.64 6.34 -14.01
CA ASP A 324 4.30 7.59 -13.60
C ASP A 324 3.97 8.86 -14.40
N TYR A 325 2.89 8.84 -15.21
CA TYR A 325 2.52 9.98 -16.06
C TYR A 325 2.24 11.28 -15.28
N ASN A 326 1.75 11.18 -14.04
CA ASN A 326 1.53 12.33 -13.16
C ASN A 326 2.47 12.35 -11.95
N ASN A 327 3.52 11.54 -11.95
CA ASN A 327 4.54 11.57 -10.92
C ASN A 327 5.33 12.88 -11.00
N ARG A 328 5.40 13.60 -9.88
CA ARG A 328 6.09 14.90 -9.78
C ARG A 328 7.58 14.80 -10.11
N PHE A 329 8.18 13.66 -9.81
CA PHE A 329 9.61 13.44 -10.01
C PHE A 329 9.91 12.71 -11.30
N LEU A 330 8.96 12.55 -12.24
CA LEU A 330 9.18 11.86 -13.53
C LEU A 330 8.46 12.58 -14.68
N GLU A 331 8.59 13.91 -14.75
CA GLU A 331 7.94 14.73 -15.78
C GLU A 331 8.35 14.37 -17.23
N GLY A 332 9.46 13.64 -17.39
CA GLY A 332 9.91 13.07 -18.66
C GLY A 332 8.85 12.19 -19.32
N VAL A 333 8.06 11.42 -18.54
CA VAL A 333 6.99 10.56 -19.06
C VAL A 333 5.94 11.35 -19.83
N LYS A 334 5.52 12.50 -19.28
CA LYS A 334 4.54 13.40 -19.92
C LYS A 334 5.09 14.08 -21.17
N THR A 335 6.39 14.39 -21.15
CA THR A 335 7.12 14.96 -22.29
C THR A 335 7.16 13.96 -23.44
N ALA A 336 7.51 12.70 -23.16
CA ALA A 336 7.58 11.62 -24.15
C ALA A 336 6.26 11.43 -24.91
N LEU A 337 5.12 11.35 -24.19
CA LEU A 337 3.81 11.25 -24.86
C LEU A 337 3.50 12.51 -25.69
N THR A 338 3.83 13.68 -25.16
CA THR A 338 3.59 14.95 -25.86
C THR A 338 4.36 14.99 -27.19
N ASP A 339 5.60 14.53 -27.21
CA ASP A 339 6.43 14.49 -28.41
C ASP A 339 5.96 13.40 -29.38
N TYR A 340 5.57 12.24 -28.88
CA TYR A 340 4.98 11.20 -29.72
C TYR A 340 3.67 11.66 -30.41
N GLU A 341 2.80 12.37 -29.70
CA GLU A 341 1.58 12.95 -30.28
C GLU A 341 1.88 14.01 -31.36
N LYS A 342 2.97 14.79 -31.18
CA LYS A 342 3.44 15.73 -32.22
C LYS A 342 3.94 14.97 -33.45
N GLU A 343 4.70 13.90 -33.26
CA GLU A 343 5.20 13.04 -34.36
C GLU A 343 4.04 12.43 -35.16
N LEU A 344 2.99 11.98 -34.46
CA LEU A 344 1.79 11.44 -35.10
C LEU A 344 0.88 12.52 -35.73
N GLY A 345 1.09 13.79 -35.39
CA GLY A 345 0.23 14.90 -35.80
C GLY A 345 -1.20 14.82 -35.24
N LYS A 346 -1.41 14.07 -34.15
CA LYS A 346 -2.73 13.91 -33.50
C LYS A 346 -2.62 13.60 -32.02
N LYS A 347 -3.68 13.91 -31.28
CA LYS A 347 -3.87 13.48 -29.90
C LYS A 347 -4.40 12.05 -29.85
N LEU A 348 -3.96 11.28 -28.88
CA LEU A 348 -4.40 9.89 -28.66
C LEU A 348 -5.54 9.85 -27.64
N PRO A 349 -6.53 8.97 -27.80
CA PRO A 349 -7.56 8.73 -26.79
C PRO A 349 -6.92 8.21 -25.51
N LYS A 350 -7.13 8.91 -24.39
CA LYS A 350 -6.45 8.63 -23.13
C LYS A 350 -7.27 8.98 -21.90
N ILE A 351 -7.07 8.22 -20.82
CA ILE A 351 -7.76 8.36 -19.54
C ILE A 351 -6.74 8.28 -18.40
N PRO A 352 -6.66 9.27 -17.49
CA PRO A 352 -5.78 9.20 -16.33
C PRO A 352 -6.40 8.32 -15.22
N LEU A 353 -5.55 7.60 -14.50
CA LEU A 353 -5.88 6.91 -13.26
C LEU A 353 -5.41 7.74 -12.06
N ALA A 354 -6.07 7.55 -10.93
CA ALA A 354 -5.75 8.19 -9.65
C ALA A 354 -5.01 7.24 -8.70
N ASP A 355 -4.09 6.46 -9.28
CA ASP A 355 -3.11 5.62 -8.60
C ASP A 355 -1.88 6.44 -8.16
N GLU A 356 -0.91 5.79 -7.52
CA GLU A 356 0.23 6.45 -6.87
C GLU A 356 1.11 7.23 -7.85
N GLY A 357 1.53 6.59 -8.96
CA GLY A 357 2.26 7.25 -10.05
C GLY A 357 1.37 8.04 -11.02
N GLY A 358 0.04 7.94 -10.86
CA GLY A 358 -0.95 8.59 -11.73
C GLY A 358 -0.86 8.12 -13.18
N THR A 359 -0.89 6.80 -13.39
CA THR A 359 -0.89 6.09 -14.67
C THR A 359 -1.82 6.74 -15.69
N LEU A 360 -1.38 6.78 -16.94
CA LEU A 360 -2.21 7.15 -18.07
C LEU A 360 -2.51 5.95 -18.96
N VAL A 361 -3.79 5.72 -19.25
CA VAL A 361 -4.26 4.65 -20.12
C VAL A 361 -4.48 5.19 -21.53
N LEU A 362 -3.79 4.63 -22.53
CA LEU A 362 -4.08 4.85 -23.95
C LEU A 362 -4.95 3.73 -24.50
N THR A 363 -5.89 4.07 -25.38
CA THR A 363 -6.78 3.12 -26.06
C THR A 363 -6.71 3.30 -27.57
N LYS A 364 -6.99 2.24 -28.35
CA LYS A 364 -6.93 2.28 -29.83
C LYS A 364 -8.18 1.79 -30.52
#